data_AF-A0A8J7DXD4-F1
#
_entry.id   AF-A0A8J7DXD4-F1
#
_cell.length_a   1.000
_cell.length_b   1.000
_cell.length_c   1.000
_cell.angle_alpha   90.00
_cell.angle_beta   90.00
_cell.angle_gamma   90.00
#
_symmetry.space_group_name_H-M   'P 1'
#
loop_
_entity.id
_entity.type
_entity.pdbx_description
1 polymer ?
#
loop_
_entity_poly.entity_id
_entity_poly.type
_entity_poly.pdbx_seq_one_letter_code
_entity_poly.pdbx_strand_id
1 'polypeptide(L)' 'MLYIEIKTRKQIDSTLARKIVNKGCVSAVLTTGKITKPAKKLFDEYDIAYAENIPENIFTKSEA' A
#
# COMPACT_ATOMS: atom_id res chain seq x y z
N MET A 1 -14.51 -9.56 0.49
CA MET A 1 -14.24 -8.73 1.67
C MET A 1 -13.07 -7.82 1.34
N LEU A 2 -13.24 -6.51 1.50
CA LEU A 2 -12.16 -5.56 1.26
C LEU A 2 -11.14 -5.64 2.39
N TYR A 3 -9.85 -5.50 2.07
CA TYR A 3 -8.79 -5.52 3.07
C TYR A 3 -7.71 -4.47 2.81
N ILE A 4 -6.92 -4.18 3.85
CA ILE A 4 -5.77 -3.28 3.81
C ILE A 4 -4.51 -4.10 3.54
N GLU A 5 -3.76 -3.74 2.50
CA GLU A 5 -2.50 -4.39 2.15
C GLU A 5 -1.32 -3.66 2.79
N ILE A 6 -0.56 -4.35 3.65
CA ILE A 6 0.65 -3.83 4.29
C ILE A 6 1.90 -4.32 3.53
N LYS A 7 2.85 -3.42 3.27
CA LYS A 7 4.14 -3.74 2.64
C LYS A 7 5.31 -3.11 3.41
N THR A 8 6.32 -3.91 3.72
CA THR A 8 7.55 -3.45 4.41
C THR A 8 8.71 -3.21 3.44
N ARG A 9 8.41 -2.83 2.19
CA ARG A 9 9.42 -2.70 1.11
C ARG A 9 9.85 -1.24 0.95
N LYS A 10 11.09 -1.02 0.47
CA LYS A 10 11.65 0.31 0.20
C LYS A 10 10.79 1.16 -0.76
N GLN A 11 10.18 0.54 -1.76
CA GLN A 11 9.41 1.26 -2.77
C GLN A 11 8.27 0.41 -3.36
N ILE A 12 7.13 1.03 -3.62
CA ILE A 12 6.03 0.52 -4.44
C ILE A 12 6.03 1.29 -5.77
N ASP A 13 6.30 0.58 -6.87
CA ASP A 13 6.26 1.12 -8.23
C ASP A 13 4.93 0.78 -8.94
N SER A 14 4.77 1.27 -10.17
CA SER A 14 3.54 1.07 -10.96
C SER A 14 3.28 -0.40 -11.29
N THR A 15 4.34 -1.21 -11.44
CA THR A 15 4.21 -2.66 -11.70
C THR A 15 3.60 -3.36 -10.50
N LEU A 16 4.09 -3.05 -9.29
CA LEU A 16 3.55 -3.60 -8.06
C LEU A 16 2.16 -3.04 -7.74
N ALA A 17 1.94 -1.74 -7.95
CA ALA A 17 0.63 -1.12 -7.79
C ALA A 17 -0.43 -1.78 -8.67
N ARG A 18 -0.10 -2.06 -9.94
CA ARG A 18 -0.99 -2.80 -10.84
C ARG A 18 -1.33 -4.20 -10.34
N LYS A 19 -0.35 -4.92 -9.77
CA LYS A 19 -0.60 -6.23 -9.15
C LYS A 19 -1.56 -6.13 -7.96
N ILE A 20 -1.48 -5.06 -7.17
CA ILE A 20 -2.37 -4.80 -6.02
C ILE A 20 -3.79 -4.51 -6.53
N VAL A 21 -3.93 -3.60 -7.49
CA VAL A 21 -5.20 -3.25 -8.12
C VAL A 21 -5.89 -4.47 -8.73
N ASN A 22 -5.15 -5.31 -9.44
CA ASN A 22 -5.68 -6.52 -10.10
C ASN A 22 -6.28 -7.54 -9.13
N LYS A 23 -6.02 -7.43 -7.81
CA LYS A 23 -6.69 -8.30 -6.83
C LYS A 23 -8.17 -8.00 -6.68
N GLY A 24 -8.59 -6.76 -6.98
CA GLY A 24 -9.99 -6.34 -6.93
C GLY A 24 -10.61 -6.29 -5.52
N CYS A 25 -9.81 -6.44 -4.47
CA CYS A 25 -10.28 -6.54 -3.09
C CYS A 25 -9.45 -5.75 -2.07
N VAL A 26 -8.58 -4.86 -2.54
CA VAL A 26 -7.75 -4.00 -1.69
C VAL A 26 -8.38 -2.61 -1.62
N SER A 27 -8.69 -2.13 -0.42
CA SER A 27 -9.23 -0.77 -0.20
C SER A 27 -8.18 0.24 0.24
N ALA A 28 -7.05 -0.22 0.79
CA ALA A 28 -5.95 0.65 1.14
C ALA A 28 -4.58 -0.05 1.11
N VAL A 29 -3.52 0.71 0.88
CA VAL A 29 -2.13 0.26 0.90
C VAL A 29 -1.30 1.04 1.91
N LEU A 30 -0.71 0.34 2.87
CA LEU A 30 0.20 0.92 3.86
C LEU A 30 1.61 0.42 3.60
N THR A 31 2.60 1.32 3.60
CA THR A 31 4.00 0.92 3.38
C THR A 31 5.01 1.66 4.25
N THR A 32 6.07 0.94 4.65
CA THR A 32 7.24 1.54 5.32
C THR A 32 8.12 2.34 4.37
N GLY A 33 8.07 2.02 3.07
CA GLY A 33 8.82 2.72 2.03
C GLY A 33 8.02 3.83 1.35
N LYS A 34 8.44 4.18 0.13
CA LYS A 34 7.79 5.21 -0.70
C LYS A 34 6.91 4.61 -1.78
N ILE A 35 5.89 5.34 -2.21
CA ILE A 35 5.05 5.01 -3.36
C ILE A 35 5.39 6.01 -4.47
N THR A 36 5.73 5.51 -5.66
CA THR A 36 6.07 6.41 -6.77
C THR A 36 4.85 7.19 -7.26
N LYS A 37 5.06 8.35 -7.88
CA LYS A 37 3.94 9.14 -8.46
C LYS A 37 3.06 8.33 -9.42
N PRO A 38 3.62 7.50 -10.35
CA PRO A 38 2.79 6.65 -11.21
C PRO A 38 1.99 5.59 -10.44
N ALA A 39 2.53 5.05 -9.34
CA ALA A 39 1.81 4.10 -8.48
C ALA A 39 0.67 4.78 -7.72
N LYS A 40 0.88 5.98 -7.17
CA LYS A 40 -0.16 6.77 -6.49
C LYS A 40 -1.33 7.07 -7.43
N LYS A 41 -1.04 7.52 -8.66
CA LYS A 41 -2.07 7.76 -9.67
C LYS A 41 -2.93 6.52 -9.94
N LEU A 42 -2.29 5.35 -10.00
CA LEU A 42 -2.96 4.06 -10.16
C LEU A 42 -3.86 3.72 -8.97
N PHE A 43 -3.48 4.10 -7.75
CA PHE A 43 -4.33 3.92 -6.58
C PHE A 43 -5.49 4.91 -6.56
N ASP A 44 -5.25 6.18 -6.92
CA ASP A 44 -6.30 7.21 -7.04
C ASP A 44 -7.36 6.82 -8.08
N GLU A 45 -6.96 6.28 -9.24
CA GLU A 45 -7.86 5.83 -10.32
C GLU A 45 -8.80 4.69 -9.91
N TYR A 46 -8.40 3.88 -8.91
CA TYR A 46 -9.14 2.69 -8.46
C TYR A 46 -9.72 2.86 -7.05
N ASP A 47 -9.75 4.08 -6.53
CA ASP A 47 -10.27 4.42 -5.20
C ASP A 47 -9.59 3.62 -4.07
N ILE A 48 -8.27 3.45 -4.17
CA ILE A 48 -7.44 2.78 -3.17
C ILE A 48 -6.71 3.83 -2.34
N ALA A 49 -7.01 3.92 -1.05
CA ALA A 49 -6.30 4.81 -0.15
C ALA A 49 -4.83 4.36 0.04
N TYR A 50 -3.92 5.28 0.33
CA TYR A 50 -2.54 4.91 0.61
C TYR A 50 -1.86 5.78 1.66
N ALA A 51 -0.91 5.17 2.36
CA ALA A 51 0.03 5.88 3.23
C ALA A 51 1.43 5.28 3.12
N GLU A 52 2.43 6.15 3.14
CA GLU A 52 3.84 5.83 2.91
C GLU A 52 4.74 6.35 4.03
N ASN A 53 5.97 5.85 4.11
CA ASN A 53 6.93 6.15 5.18
C ASN A 53 6.38 5.84 6.58
N ILE A 54 5.53 4.82 6.71
CA ILE A 54 5.01 4.40 8.01
C ILE A 54 6.14 3.70 8.78
N PRO A 55 6.48 4.11 10.00
CA PRO A 55 7.51 3.45 10.78
C PRO A 55 7.18 1.95 11.00
N GLU A 56 8.17 1.08 10.84
CA GLU A 56 7.97 -0.38 10.94
C GLU A 56 7.41 -0.81 12.30
N ASN A 57 7.78 -0.09 13.37
CA ASN A 57 7.28 -0.33 14.72
C ASN A 57 5.76 -0.13 14.89
N ILE A 58 5.09 0.53 13.95
CA ILE A 58 3.63 0.65 13.93
C ILE A 58 2.98 -0.67 13.52
N PHE A 59 3.66 -1.50 12.71
CA PHE A 59 3.15 -2.80 12.26
C PHE A 59 3.49 -3.94 13.22
N THR A 60 4.48 -3.75 14.11
CA THR A 60 5.02 -4.82 14.98
C THR A 60 4.65 -4.68 16.44
N LYS A 61 4.03 -3.57 16.87
CA LYS A 61 3.42 -3.49 18.20
C LYS A 61 2.19 -4.40 18.25
N SER A 62 2.41 -5.67 18.61
CA SER A 62 1.37 -6.48 19.24
C SER A 62 0.97 -5.77 20.53
N GLU A 63 -0.32 -5.52 20.71
CA GLU A 63 -0.86 -5.36 22.07
C GLU A 63 -0.49 -6.65 22.83
N ALA A 64 0.27 -6.49 23.91
CA ALA A 64 0.62 -7.55 24.84
C ALA A 64 -0.42 -7.61 25.96
#